data_AF-A0A2G9ZZJ8-F1
#
_entry.id   AF-A0A2G9ZZJ8-F1
#
_cell.length_a   1.000
_cell.length_b   1.000
_cell.length_c   1.000
_cell.angle_alpha   90.00
_cell.angle_beta   90.00
_cell.angle_gamma   90.00
#
_symmetry.space_group_name_H-M   'P 1'
#
loop_
_entity.id
_entity.type
_entity.pdbx_description
1 polymer ?
#
loop_
_entity_poly.entity_id
_entity_poly.type
_entity_poly.pdbx_seq_one_letter_code
_entity_poly.pdbx_strand_id
1 'polypeptide(L)'
;MFFICPKKKGDTMKATVKIIILALFLLVGVSYTHALETASKADELLSSGGLENYKQAMDIYVGLADQEPGNFEYNFNAAKSIWKYGFETEKLDLPDWKETCKVMGKKGMAYAEKAISQAPNKPDAYLYYLNVK
;
A
#
# COMPACT_ATOMS: atom_id res chain seq x y z
N MET A 1 52.04 36.00 6.09
CA MET A 1 51.08 36.02 7.21
C MET A 1 49.70 35.84 6.61
N PHE A 2 49.14 34.62 6.61
CA PHE A 2 47.82 34.37 6.04
C PHE A 2 46.76 34.54 7.14
N PHE A 3 45.95 35.59 7.02
CA PHE A 3 44.77 35.81 7.85
C PHE A 3 43.71 34.77 7.49
N ILE A 4 43.53 33.75 8.33
CA ILE A 4 42.37 32.86 8.25
C ILE A 4 41.20 33.60 8.90
N CYS A 5 40.27 34.09 8.08
CA CYS A 5 39.05 34.73 8.53
C CYS A 5 38.14 33.68 9.23
N PRO A 6 37.76 33.84 10.51
CA PRO A 6 36.87 32.90 11.17
C PRO A 6 35.45 33.06 10.62
N LYS A 7 34.89 31.97 10.04
CA LYS A 7 33.50 31.93 9.57
C LYS A 7 32.54 32.33 10.69
N LYS A 8 31.61 33.25 10.40
CA LYS A 8 30.56 33.70 11.32
C LYS A 8 29.67 32.51 11.73
N LYS A 9 29.50 32.32 13.03
CA LYS A 9 28.68 31.27 13.68
C LYS A 9 27.23 31.17 13.14
N GLY A 10 26.69 32.26 12.59
CA GLY A 10 25.35 32.31 11.98
C GLY A 10 25.25 31.71 10.57
N ASP A 11 26.35 31.65 9.82
CA ASP A 11 26.37 31.08 8.45
C ASP A 11 26.48 29.55 8.49
N THR A 12 27.15 29.00 9.50
CA THR A 12 27.20 27.56 9.76
C THR A 12 25.83 27.00 10.18
N MET A 13 25.08 27.69 11.04
CA MET A 13 23.74 27.25 11.47
C MET A 13 22.73 27.20 10.30
N LYS A 14 22.74 28.21 9.42
CA LYS A 14 21.89 28.22 8.21
C LYS A 14 22.26 27.12 7.22
N ALA A 15 23.56 26.84 7.07
CA ALA A 15 24.04 25.75 6.23
C ALA A 15 23.63 24.38 6.79
N THR A 16 23.75 24.17 8.11
CA THR A 16 23.32 22.94 8.78
C THR A 16 21.82 22.70 8.65
N VAL A 17 20.98 23.73 8.85
CA VAL A 17 19.52 23.63 8.67
C VAL A 17 19.16 23.28 7.22
N LYS A 18 19.81 23.91 6.22
CA LYS A 18 19.59 23.57 4.81
C LYS A 18 20.01 22.13 4.48
N ILE A 19 21.12 21.65 5.02
CA ILE A 19 21.58 20.27 4.83
C ILE A 19 20.60 19.27 5.46
N ILE A 20 20.10 19.55 6.66
CA ILE A 20 19.11 18.70 7.34
C ILE A 20 17.80 18.64 6.55
N ILE A 21 17.29 19.77 6.07
CA ILE A 21 16.07 19.82 5.25
C ILE A 21 16.27 19.05 3.94
N LEU A 22 17.42 19.20 3.28
CA LEU A 22 17.75 18.47 2.06
C LEU A 22 17.86 16.96 2.31
N ALA A 23 18.48 16.54 3.43
CA ALA A 23 18.59 15.13 3.81
C ALA A 23 17.22 14.50 4.14
N LEU A 24 16.32 15.23 4.81
CA LEU A 24 14.95 14.80 5.08
C LEU A 24 14.15 14.60 3.79
N PHE A 25 14.28 15.51 2.82
CA PHE A 25 13.64 15.37 1.51
C PHE A 25 14.12 14.13 0.75
N LEU A 26 15.42 13.82 0.82
CA LEU A 26 16.00 12.65 0.15
C LEU A 26 15.53 11.34 0.78
N LEU A 27 15.46 11.25 2.12
CA LEU A 27 15.01 10.04 2.82
C LEU A 27 13.54 9.72 2.50
N VAL A 28 12.69 10.74 2.50
CA VAL A 28 11.27 10.62 2.16
C VAL A 28 11.09 10.14 0.71
N GLY A 29 11.87 10.69 -0.23
CA GLY A 29 11.82 10.29 -1.64
C GLY A 29 12.16 8.81 -1.90
N VAL A 30 13.18 8.27 -1.21
CA VAL A 30 13.60 6.86 -1.36
C VAL A 30 12.53 5.88 -0.87
N SER A 31 11.85 6.20 0.24
CA SER A 31 10.76 5.37 0.76
C SER A 31 9.59 5.25 -0.21
N TYR A 32 9.22 6.35 -0.87
CA TYR A 32 8.14 6.35 -1.86
C TYR A 32 8.45 5.51 -3.09
N THR A 33 9.68 5.53 -3.60
CA THR A 33 10.06 4.71 -4.76
C THR A 33 10.00 3.22 -4.45
N HIS A 34 10.40 2.81 -3.24
CA HIS A 34 10.29 1.43 -2.80
C HIS A 34 8.84 0.97 -2.66
N ALA A 35 7.95 1.81 -2.13
CA ALA A 35 6.54 1.49 -2.03
C ALA A 35 5.89 1.31 -3.42
N LEU A 36 6.26 2.13 -4.40
CA LEU A 36 5.78 2.03 -5.77
C LEU A 36 6.24 0.74 -6.46
N GLU A 37 7.52 0.39 -6.35
CA GLU A 37 8.06 -0.87 -6.89
C GLU A 37 7.36 -2.09 -6.24
N THR A 38 7.17 -2.04 -4.93
CA THR A 38 6.49 -3.08 -4.16
C THR A 38 5.03 -3.24 -4.61
N ALA A 39 4.32 -2.13 -4.83
CA ALA A 39 2.96 -2.15 -5.38
C ALA A 39 2.93 -2.72 -6.81
N SER A 40 3.86 -2.31 -7.68
CA SER A 40 3.98 -2.83 -9.06
C SER A 40 4.16 -4.35 -9.08
N LYS A 41 4.99 -4.90 -8.19
CA LYS A 41 5.15 -6.35 -8.05
C LYS A 41 3.86 -7.05 -7.65
N ALA A 42 3.08 -6.44 -6.74
CA ALA A 42 1.79 -6.98 -6.34
C ALA A 42 0.74 -6.92 -7.45
N ASP A 43 0.77 -5.89 -8.30
CA ASP A 43 -0.06 -5.78 -9.50
C ASP A 43 0.24 -6.91 -10.51
N GLU A 44 1.52 -7.22 -10.72
CA GLU A 44 1.94 -8.35 -11.56
C GLU A 44 1.44 -9.70 -11.01
N LEU A 45 1.56 -9.91 -9.70
CA LEU A 45 1.04 -11.11 -9.02
C LEU A 45 -0.48 -11.22 -9.16
N LEU A 46 -1.22 -10.13 -8.93
CA LEU A 46 -2.67 -10.08 -9.12
C LEU A 46 -3.08 -10.42 -10.55
N SER A 47 -2.33 -9.91 -11.53
CA SER A 47 -2.61 -10.12 -12.96
C SER A 47 -2.27 -11.54 -13.41
N SER A 48 -1.20 -12.12 -12.86
CA SER A 48 -0.80 -13.50 -13.15
C SER A 48 -1.80 -14.53 -12.63
N GLY A 49 -2.46 -14.19 -11.52
CA GLY A 49 -3.51 -15.01 -10.93
C GLY A 49 -3.04 -16.31 -10.30
N GLY A 50 -3.98 -17.07 -9.75
CA GLY A 50 -3.69 -18.30 -9.00
C GLY A 50 -3.50 -18.06 -7.51
N LEU A 51 -3.76 -19.10 -6.72
CA LEU A 51 -3.92 -19.01 -5.27
C LEU A 51 -2.71 -18.38 -4.57
N GLU A 52 -1.51 -18.84 -4.90
CA GLU A 52 -0.27 -18.34 -4.26
C GLU A 52 0.03 -16.89 -4.65
N ASN A 53 -0.16 -16.54 -5.92
CA ASN A 53 0.04 -15.17 -6.38
C ASN A 53 -0.97 -14.20 -5.72
N TYR A 54 -2.23 -14.61 -5.59
CA TYR A 54 -3.24 -13.83 -4.86
C TYR A 54 -2.89 -13.67 -3.39
N LYS A 55 -2.37 -14.71 -2.75
CA LYS A 55 -1.92 -14.64 -1.36
C LYS A 55 -0.76 -13.65 -1.19
N GLN A 56 0.25 -13.74 -2.04
CA GLN A 56 1.40 -12.83 -1.98
C GLN A 56 1.01 -11.38 -2.27
N ALA A 57 0.15 -11.14 -3.26
CA ALA A 57 -0.36 -9.80 -3.52
C ALA A 57 -1.20 -9.26 -2.35
N MET A 58 -2.02 -10.12 -1.72
CA MET A 58 -2.77 -9.78 -0.51
C MET A 58 -1.85 -9.35 0.61
N ASP A 59 -0.81 -10.13 0.90
CA ASP A 59 0.14 -9.81 1.99
C ASP A 59 0.84 -8.46 1.73
N ILE A 60 1.22 -8.17 0.49
CA ILE A 60 1.83 -6.90 0.10
C ILE A 60 0.85 -5.73 0.28
N TYR A 61 -0.34 -5.79 -0.33
CA TYR A 61 -1.27 -4.66 -0.28
C TYR A 61 -1.85 -4.42 1.11
N VAL A 62 -2.07 -5.47 1.91
CA VAL A 62 -2.44 -5.33 3.32
C VAL A 62 -1.35 -4.56 4.07
N GLY A 63 -0.07 -4.93 3.89
CA GLY A 63 1.05 -4.21 4.50
C GLY A 63 1.12 -2.75 4.08
N LEU A 64 0.98 -2.46 2.79
CA LEU A 64 0.97 -1.09 2.27
C LEU A 64 -0.23 -0.28 2.78
N ALA A 65 -1.43 -0.87 2.82
CA ALA A 65 -2.64 -0.21 3.32
C ALA A 65 -2.59 0.04 4.84
N ASP A 66 -1.93 -0.82 5.60
CA ASP A 66 -1.73 -0.62 7.03
C ASP A 66 -0.68 0.46 7.32
N GLN A 67 0.34 0.61 6.46
CA GLN A 67 1.33 1.69 6.53
C GLN A 67 0.76 3.04 6.09
N GLU A 68 -0.09 3.06 5.06
CA GLU A 68 -0.77 4.25 4.55
C GLU A 68 -2.30 4.06 4.51
N PRO A 69 -2.99 4.14 5.67
CA PRO A 69 -4.43 3.90 5.75
C PRO A 69 -5.28 4.86 4.92
N GLY A 70 -4.76 6.05 4.59
CA GLY A 70 -5.40 7.04 3.74
C GLY A 70 -5.21 6.83 2.24
N ASN A 71 -4.43 5.82 1.82
CA ASN A 71 -4.17 5.57 0.41
C ASN A 71 -5.30 4.74 -0.22
N PHE A 72 -6.09 5.35 -1.09
CA PHE A 72 -7.20 4.69 -1.78
C PHE A 72 -6.77 3.43 -2.53
N GLU A 73 -5.69 3.51 -3.32
CA GLU A 73 -5.26 2.41 -4.19
C GLU A 73 -4.78 1.21 -3.38
N TYR A 74 -4.09 1.43 -2.26
CA TYR A 74 -3.64 0.36 -1.38
C TYR A 74 -4.81 -0.34 -0.69
N ASN A 75 -5.75 0.43 -0.13
CA ASN A 75 -6.95 -0.14 0.47
C ASN A 75 -7.81 -0.89 -0.55
N PHE A 76 -7.96 -0.33 -1.76
CA PHE A 76 -8.72 -0.94 -2.83
C PHE A 76 -8.10 -2.26 -3.30
N ASN A 77 -6.79 -2.28 -3.54
CA ASN A 77 -6.09 -3.48 -3.98
C ASN A 77 -5.92 -4.52 -2.88
N ALA A 78 -5.84 -4.12 -1.60
CA ALA A 78 -5.90 -5.04 -0.46
C ALA A 78 -7.24 -5.79 -0.45
N ALA A 79 -8.35 -5.06 -0.55
CA ALA A 79 -9.67 -5.67 -0.59
C ALA A 79 -9.88 -6.56 -1.83
N LYS A 80 -9.41 -6.13 -3.01
CA LYS A 80 -9.44 -6.91 -4.26
C LYS A 80 -8.65 -8.23 -4.16
N SER A 81 -7.42 -8.17 -3.64
CA SER A 81 -6.56 -9.35 -3.50
C SER A 81 -7.10 -10.35 -2.47
N ILE A 82 -7.65 -9.87 -1.35
CA ILE A 82 -8.34 -10.70 -0.35
C ILE A 82 -9.52 -11.44 -1.00
N TRP A 83 -10.34 -10.75 -1.78
CA TRP A 83 -11.46 -11.36 -2.49
C TRP A 83 -11.00 -12.42 -3.49
N LYS A 84 -10.00 -12.11 -4.31
CA LYS A 84 -9.41 -13.05 -5.27
C LYS A 84 -8.86 -14.30 -4.58
N TYR A 85 -8.16 -14.15 -3.46
CA TYR A 85 -7.65 -15.28 -2.69
C TYR A 85 -8.79 -16.17 -2.18
N GLY A 86 -9.79 -15.60 -1.50
CA GLY A 86 -10.95 -16.35 -1.01
C GLY A 86 -11.68 -17.09 -2.13
N PHE A 87 -12.00 -16.38 -3.21
CA PHE A 87 -12.67 -16.97 -4.38
C PHE A 87 -11.86 -18.10 -5.02
N GLU A 88 -10.53 -17.97 -5.10
CA GLU A 88 -9.70 -19.04 -5.64
C GLU A 88 -9.67 -20.26 -4.73
N THR A 89 -9.78 -20.11 -3.40
CA THR A 89 -9.91 -21.27 -2.49
C THR A 89 -11.20 -22.05 -2.73
N GLU A 90 -12.32 -21.36 -3.01
CA GLU A 90 -13.59 -21.99 -3.37
C GLU A 90 -13.50 -22.68 -4.72
N LYS A 91 -12.96 -22.00 -5.73
CA LYS A 91 -12.78 -22.54 -7.08
C LYS A 91 -11.92 -23.81 -7.10
N LEU A 92 -10.93 -23.90 -6.21
CA LEU A 92 -10.06 -25.07 -6.04
C LEU A 92 -10.65 -26.13 -5.09
N ASP A 93 -11.85 -25.91 -4.55
CA ASP A 93 -12.54 -26.77 -3.59
C ASP A 93 -11.64 -27.19 -2.40
N LEU A 94 -10.90 -26.23 -1.84
CA LEU A 94 -10.05 -26.51 -0.69
C LEU A 94 -10.90 -26.84 0.55
N PRO A 95 -10.48 -27.79 1.41
CA PRO A 95 -11.32 -28.28 2.52
C PRO A 95 -11.96 -27.19 3.41
N ASP A 96 -11.25 -26.08 3.62
CA ASP A 96 -11.66 -24.97 4.48
C ASP A 96 -12.11 -23.71 3.72
N TRP A 97 -12.46 -23.83 2.43
CA TRP A 97 -12.78 -22.67 1.59
C TRP A 97 -13.95 -21.85 2.14
N LYS A 98 -14.95 -22.47 2.75
CA LYS A 98 -16.12 -21.77 3.33
C LYS A 98 -15.73 -20.85 4.48
N GLU A 99 -14.95 -21.35 5.43
CA GLU A 99 -14.48 -20.54 6.56
C GLU A 99 -13.48 -19.49 6.07
N THR A 100 -12.64 -19.84 5.10
CA THR A 100 -11.71 -18.90 4.46
C THR A 100 -12.46 -17.73 3.82
N CYS A 101 -13.48 -17.99 2.99
CA CYS A 101 -14.31 -16.97 2.37
C CYS A 101 -15.04 -16.10 3.40
N LYS A 102 -15.50 -16.67 4.50
CA LYS A 102 -16.16 -15.91 5.59
C LYS A 102 -15.18 -14.94 6.28
N VAL A 103 -14.00 -15.42 6.66
CA VAL A 103 -12.97 -14.61 7.32
C VAL A 103 -12.43 -13.54 6.37
N MET A 104 -12.07 -13.95 5.14
CA MET A 104 -11.53 -13.05 4.12
C MET A 104 -12.58 -12.06 3.63
N GLY A 105 -13.84 -12.46 3.47
CA GLY A 105 -14.93 -11.55 3.12
C GLY A 105 -15.05 -10.39 4.11
N LYS A 106 -15.07 -10.69 5.41
CA LYS A 106 -15.08 -9.65 6.46
C LYS A 106 -13.84 -8.75 6.38
N LYS A 107 -12.64 -9.33 6.19
CA LYS A 107 -11.40 -8.58 6.10
C LYS A 107 -11.38 -7.66 4.87
N GLY A 108 -11.77 -8.18 3.71
CA GLY A 108 -11.83 -7.45 2.45
C GLY A 108 -12.81 -6.29 2.51
N MET A 109 -13.99 -6.49 3.10
CA MET A 109 -14.97 -5.42 3.31
C MET A 109 -14.40 -4.26 4.14
N ALA A 110 -13.64 -4.55 5.20
CA ALA A 110 -13.05 -3.48 6.03
C ALA A 110 -12.08 -2.59 5.24
N TYR A 111 -11.27 -3.15 4.33
CA TYR A 111 -10.41 -2.36 3.45
C TYR A 111 -11.20 -1.65 2.33
N ALA A 112 -12.28 -2.28 1.83
CA ALA A 112 -13.16 -1.66 0.86
C ALA A 112 -13.87 -0.43 1.44
N GLU A 113 -14.37 -0.50 2.67
CA GLU A 113 -14.96 0.64 3.38
C GLU A 113 -13.97 1.79 3.56
N LYS A 114 -12.71 1.48 3.91
CA LYS A 114 -11.63 2.46 3.93
C LYS A 114 -11.45 3.10 2.55
N ALA A 115 -11.35 2.32 1.48
CA ALA A 115 -11.22 2.86 0.12
C ALA A 115 -12.41 3.76 -0.26
N ILE A 116 -13.65 3.33 0.01
CA ILE A 116 -14.87 4.11 -0.21
C ILE A 116 -14.83 5.44 0.54
N SER A 117 -14.36 5.45 1.78
CA SER A 117 -14.24 6.68 2.57
C SER A 117 -13.26 7.70 1.97
N GLN A 118 -12.22 7.23 1.27
CA GLN A 118 -11.21 8.10 0.66
C GLN A 118 -11.65 8.66 -0.69
N ALA A 119 -12.38 7.86 -1.49
CA ALA A 119 -12.80 8.27 -2.84
C ALA A 119 -14.26 7.89 -3.12
N PRO A 120 -15.25 8.50 -2.46
CA PRO A 120 -16.66 8.12 -2.57
C PRO A 120 -17.24 8.28 -4.00
N ASN A 121 -16.54 9.01 -4.87
CA ASN A 121 -16.88 9.29 -6.25
C ASN A 121 -16.28 8.31 -7.28
N LYS A 122 -15.71 7.18 -6.85
CA LYS A 122 -15.22 6.09 -7.73
C LYS A 122 -16.11 4.84 -7.69
N PRO A 123 -17.42 4.92 -8.02
CA PRO A 123 -18.37 3.79 -7.91
C PRO A 123 -17.98 2.57 -8.74
N ASP A 124 -17.36 2.77 -9.90
CA ASP A 124 -16.95 1.69 -10.80
C ASP A 124 -15.84 0.82 -10.20
N ALA A 125 -14.98 1.40 -9.36
CA ALA A 125 -14.02 0.62 -8.58
C ALA A 125 -14.75 -0.30 -7.59
N TYR A 126 -15.87 0.16 -7.02
CA TYR A 126 -16.64 -0.57 -6.01
C TYR A 126 -17.60 -1.63 -6.58
N LEU A 127 -17.72 -1.75 -7.90
CA LEU A 127 -18.59 -2.73 -8.54
C LEU A 127 -18.25 -4.18 -8.13
N TYR A 128 -16.98 -4.43 -7.76
CA TYR A 128 -16.53 -5.72 -7.21
C TYR A 128 -17.15 -6.08 -5.84
N TYR A 129 -17.57 -5.10 -5.04
CA TYR A 129 -18.06 -5.31 -3.67
C TYR A 129 -19.58 -5.39 -3.57
N LEU A 130 -20.33 -4.75 -4.50
CA LEU A 130 -21.79 -4.66 -4.43
C LEU A 130 -22.51 -5.99 -4.72
N ASN A 131 -21.81 -7.01 -5.23
CA ASN A 131 -22.36 -8.34 -5.50
C ASN A 131 -22.16 -9.34 -4.34
N VAL A 132 -21.78 -8.88 -3.14
CA VAL A 132 -21.58 -9.72 -1.93
C VAL A 132 -22.73 -9.55 -0.92
N LYS A 133 -23.88 -8.98 -1.34
CA LYS A 133 -25.10 -8.88 -0.51
C LYS A 133 -26.03 -10.07 -0.70
#